data_AF-A0A1C6H1E6-F1
#
_entry.id   AF-A0A1C6H1E6-F1
#
_cell.length_a   1.000
_cell.length_b   1.000
_cell.length_c   1.000
_cell.angle_alpha   90.00
_cell.angle_beta   90.00
_cell.angle_gamma   90.00
#
_symmetry.space_group_name_H-M   'P 1'
#
loop_
_entity.id
_entity.type
_entity.pdbx_description
1 polymer ?
#
loop_
_entity_poly.entity_id
_entity_poly.type
_entity_poly.pdbx_seq_one_letter_code
_entity_poly.pdbx_strand_id
1 'polypeptide(L)' 'MFDLKLPDINNPFITRPGERIVDLDKYVEVLKRNNIAYTQAQYEEAKKNLDK' A
#
# COMPACT_ATOMS: atom_id res chain seq x y z
N MET A 1 -9.51 -9.19 -12.11
CA MET A 1 -8.28 -8.46 -11.76
C MET A 1 -8.65 -7.47 -10.67
N PHE A 2 -7.88 -7.38 -9.58
CA PHE A 2 -8.05 -6.28 -8.65
C PHE A 2 -7.42 -5.06 -9.32
N ASP A 3 -8.23 -4.18 -9.93
CA ASP A 3 -7.76 -2.89 -10.41
C ASP A 3 -7.35 -2.04 -9.20
N LEU A 4 -6.11 -2.25 -8.73
CA LEU A 4 -5.55 -1.47 -7.64
C LEU A 4 -5.33 -0.04 -8.14
N LYS A 5 -6.35 0.80 -7.97
CA LYS A 5 -6.28 2.23 -8.29
C LYS A 5 -5.57 2.95 -7.16
N LEU A 6 -4.26 3.02 -7.28
CA LEU A 6 -3.45 3.84 -6.38
C LEU A 6 -3.86 5.30 -6.52
N PRO A 7 -4.16 6.00 -5.40
CA PRO A 7 -4.40 7.43 -5.44
C PRO A 7 -3.11 8.22 -5.68
N ASP A 8 -1.96 7.66 -5.29
CA ASP A 8 -0.64 8.23 -5.52
C ASP A 8 0.26 7.20 -6.22
N ILE A 9 0.81 7.57 -7.39
CA ILE A 9 1.69 6.69 -8.17
C ILE A 9 3.07 6.55 -7.52
N ASN A 10 3.49 7.53 -6.71
CA ASN A 10 4.81 7.52 -6.09
C ASN A 10 4.79 6.71 -4.79
N ASN A 11 3.69 6.75 -4.03
CA ASN A 11 3.54 5.97 -2.81
C ASN A 11 2.31 5.06 -2.85
N PRO A 12 2.49 3.76 -3.12
CA PRO A 12 1.37 2.84 -3.21
C PRO A 12 0.67 2.58 -1.89
N PHE A 13 1.26 2.96 -0.74
CA PHE A 13 0.64 2.78 0.56
C PHE A 13 -0.23 3.96 1.00
N ILE A 14 -0.23 5.07 0.25
CA ILE A 14 -1.19 6.15 0.47
C ILE A 14 -2.55 5.64 0.02
N THR A 15 -3.47 5.51 0.96
CA THR A 15 -4.86 5.17 0.69
C THR A 15 -5.70 6.44 0.59
N ARG A 16 -6.87 6.34 -0.05
CA ARG A 16 -7.83 7.44 -0.08
C ARG A 16 -8.35 7.72 1.33
N PRO A 17 -8.76 8.97 1.63
CA PRO A 17 -9.38 9.28 2.92
C PRO A 17 -10.59 8.38 3.15
N GLY A 18 -10.57 7.62 4.25
CA GLY A 18 -11.59 6.62 4.60
C GLY A 18 -11.23 5.17 4.27
N GLU A 19 -10.25 4.92 3.40
CA GLU A 19 -9.66 3.60 3.22
C GLU A 19 -8.42 3.44 4.12
N ARG A 20 -8.28 2.28 4.74
CA ARG A 20 -7.08 1.89 5.48
C ARG A 20 -6.61 0.53 5.01
N ILE A 21 -5.30 0.37 4.93
CA ILE A 21 -4.69 -0.95 4.80
C ILE A 21 -4.95 -1.66 6.12
N VAL A 22 -5.58 -2.84 6.07
CA VAL A 22 -5.89 -3.64 7.27
C VAL A 22 -4.82 -4.72 7.49
N ASP A 23 -4.25 -5.21 6.39
CA ASP A 23 -3.26 -6.28 6.37
C ASP A 23 -2.16 -5.91 5.38
N LEU A 24 -0.99 -5.58 5.93
CA LEU A 24 0.15 -5.09 5.16
C LEU A 24 0.76 -6.19 4.28
N ASP A 25 0.77 -7.43 4.75
CA ASP A 25 1.33 -8.58 4.04
C ASP A 25 0.48 -8.88 2.78
N LYS A 26 -0.84 -8.95 2.93
CA LYS A 26 -1.77 -9.09 1.80
C LYS A 26 -1.65 -7.93 0.82
N TYR A 27 -1.49 -6.70 1.33
CA TYR A 27 -1.35 -5.53 0.46
C TYR A 27 -0.07 -5.60 -0.38
N VAL A 28 1.06 -5.97 0.23
CA VAL A 28 2.33 -6.17 -0.48
C VAL A 28 2.23 -7.27 -1.54
N GLU A 29 1.53 -8.37 -1.27
CA GLU A 29 1.27 -9.38 -2.29
C GLU A 29 0.52 -8.81 -3.50
N VAL A 30 -0.49 -7.97 -3.27
CA VAL A 30 -1.22 -7.30 -4.35
C VAL A 30 -0.32 -6.35 -5.13
N LEU A 31 0.54 -5.58 -4.46
CA LEU A 31 1.53 -4.71 -5.13
C LEU A 31 2.47 -5.53 -6.02
N LYS A 32 3.01 -6.63 -5.51
CA LYS A 32 3.89 -7.54 -6.28
C LYS A 32 3.18 -8.14 -7.49
N ARG A 33 1.93 -8.60 -7.34
CA ARG A 33 1.13 -9.15 -8.46
C ARG A 33 0.87 -8.12 -9.55
N ASN A 34 0.76 -6.84 -9.19
CA ASN A 34 0.58 -5.73 -10.12
C ASN A 34 1.90 -5.12 -10.61
N ASN A 35 3.07 -5.72 -10.29
CA ASN A 35 4.40 -5.18 -10.61
C ASN A 35 4.62 -3.73 -10.11
N ILE A 36 4.00 -3.38 -8.99
CA ILE A 36 4.14 -2.06 -8.39
C ILE A 36 5.37 -2.08 -7.49
N ALA A 37 6.37 -1.29 -7.85
CA ALA A 37 7.53 -1.05 -7.02
C ALA A 37 7.16 -0.13 -5.85
N TYR A 38 7.81 -0.34 -4.72
CA TYR A 38 7.71 0.51 -3.55
C TYR A 38 9.07 0.57 -2.85
N THR A 39 9.26 1.62 -2.06
CA THR A 39 10.48 1.78 -1.26
C THR A 39 10.30 1.24 0.14
N GLN A 40 11.39 0.85 0.78
CA GLN A 40 11.36 0.34 2.15
C GLN A 40 10.86 1.39 3.15
N ALA A 41 11.19 2.67 2.94
CA ALA A 41 10.70 3.78 3.74
C ALA A 41 9.16 3.88 3.71
N GLN A 42 8.54 3.69 2.54
CA GLN A 42 7.08 3.70 2.41
C GLN A 42 6.42 2.53 3.15
N TYR A 43 7.04 1.34 3.09
CA TYR A 43 6.56 0.17 3.83
C TYR A 43 6.63 0.39 5.35
N GLU A 44 7.73 0.95 5.86
CA GLU A 44 7.85 1.24 7.29
C GLU A 44 6.88 2.32 7.76
N GLU A 45 6.66 3.36 6.95
CA GLU A 45 5.67 4.39 7.24
C GLU A 45 4.24 3.81 7.25
N ALA A 46 3.91 2.95 6.29
CA ALA A 46 2.64 2.24 6.26
C ALA A 46 2.46 1.36 7.51
N LYS A 47 3.50 0.64 7.92
CA LYS A 47 3.50 -0.18 9.14
C LYS A 47 3.26 0.65 10.41
N LYS A 48 3.90 1.82 10.52
CA LYS A 48 3.68 2.75 11.65
C LYS A 48 2.26 3.30 11.70
N ASN A 49 1.63 3.53 10.54
CA ASN A 49 0.24 3.98 10.46
C ASN A 49 -0.77 2.85 10.71
N LEU A 50 -0.38 1.58 10.51
CA LEU A 50 -1.21 0.41 10.78
C LEU A 50 -1.38 0.15 12.29
N ASP A 51 -0.31 0.38 13.05
CA ASP A 51 -0.25 0.20 14.50
C ASP A 51 -0.94 1.35 15.29
N LYS A 52 -1.64 2.26 14.59
CA LYS A 52 -2.14 3.54 15.11
C LYS A 52 -3.65 3.74 14.94
#